data_AF-A0AAV2JK17-F1
#
_entry.id   AF-A0AAV2JK17-F1
#
_cell.length_a   1.000
_cell.length_b   1.000
_cell.length_c   1.000
_cell.angle_alpha   90.00
_cell.angle_beta   90.00
_cell.angle_gamma   90.00
#
_symmetry.space_group_name_H-M   'P 1'
#
loop_
_entity.id
_entity.type
_entity.pdbx_description
1 polymer ?
#
loop_
_entity_poly.entity_id
_entity_poly.type
_entity_poly.pdbx_seq_one_letter_code
_entity_poly.pdbx_strand_id
1 'polypeptide(L)'
;MRCLGSERATAVVVVLVVLLGSDVAYTDPCAGGAAPHSLQQPEYEPSVRPEGDFMASFVQSFLHTVQPRPFPEDLVLEIVKDGGKANPEFIKDVLRYEIGFLVCAAIGILYIVLMPIVGLFLACCRCCGNCGGKMHQKQASSIHCRRRTLYWATFVTTVIILAGNICMFRSNEAFKVSVDKSTVELNKAINNISTFITAVPQQVQFVVNESYATIQEVSNNLDGIGLQLGSSFQKKFEAKFTPALHSLDIMDQEVVNNSVLLNKLNTSLTRLESSFSTIQRDIDAVKKQINKTLSEPDCTNCASVRPELNALTVDTSIRTSSLDELQAAMNEIIKADLKSKIKEIEEQFKNIPGSVANDTREFVRTSKTQLEEIKGQISKVTTKLPLSGLNDVLNQLEMVQGSIDTYTPEVENAEYIRWCVCLTLCCVVLWVVLCNILALALGPLGLKPKVEPTKRSSTSNCGGTFFMIAGFSFLISWLFMLLVLILFLIGGNAYTLMCKTWRDGELLK
;
A
#
# COMPACT_ATOMS: atom_id res chain seq x y z
N MET A 1 -10.31 6.15 1.85
CA MET A 1 -10.69 5.53 3.14
C MET A 1 -12.11 4.99 3.04
N ARG A 2 -12.24 3.72 2.64
CA ARG A 2 -13.45 2.91 2.81
C ARG A 2 -13.01 1.50 3.18
N CYS A 3 -13.78 0.91 4.07
CA CYS A 3 -13.51 -0.26 4.88
C CYS A 3 -13.03 -1.48 4.08
N LEU A 4 -11.81 -1.93 4.36
CA LEU A 4 -11.39 -3.31 4.14
C LEU A 4 -11.83 -4.13 5.36
N GLY A 5 -12.53 -5.23 5.08
CA GLY A 5 -13.20 -6.08 6.06
C GLY A 5 -12.29 -6.58 7.18
N SER A 6 -12.83 -6.51 8.39
CA SER A 6 -12.20 -6.84 9.68
C SER A 6 -11.65 -8.26 9.78
N GLU A 7 -11.97 -9.17 8.86
CA GLU A 7 -11.56 -10.58 8.92
C GLU A 7 -10.21 -10.88 8.25
N ARG A 8 -9.71 -10.00 7.36
CA ARG A 8 -8.38 -10.19 6.75
C ARG A 8 -7.26 -9.51 7.54
N ALA A 9 -7.58 -8.45 8.28
CA ALA A 9 -6.64 -7.80 9.18
C ALA A 9 -6.29 -8.70 10.38
N THR A 10 -7.25 -9.48 10.88
CA THR A 10 -7.00 -10.44 11.97
C THR A 10 -6.09 -11.59 11.55
N ALA A 11 -6.17 -12.10 10.32
CA ALA A 11 -5.26 -13.15 9.86
C ALA A 11 -3.79 -12.68 9.78
N VAL A 12 -3.55 -11.45 9.33
CA VAL A 12 -2.19 -10.87 9.25
C VAL A 12 -1.64 -10.54 10.64
N VAL A 13 -2.50 -10.06 11.55
CA VAL A 13 -2.11 -9.78 12.95
C VAL A 13 -1.87 -11.07 13.75
N VAL A 14 -2.63 -12.15 13.49
CA VAL A 14 -2.43 -13.43 14.17
C VAL A 14 -1.11 -14.08 13.78
N VAL A 15 -0.65 -13.95 12.53
CA VAL A 15 0.69 -14.44 12.12
C VAL A 15 1.80 -13.64 12.78
N LEU A 16 1.64 -12.32 12.96
CA LEU A 16 2.62 -11.49 13.67
C LEU A 16 2.66 -11.79 15.18
N VAL A 17 1.51 -12.05 15.81
CA VAL A 17 1.41 -12.29 17.25
C VAL A 17 1.90 -13.68 17.64
N VAL A 18 1.75 -14.69 16.76
CA VAL A 18 2.31 -16.05 17.02
C VAL A 18 3.84 -16.06 16.97
N LEU A 19 4.48 -15.14 16.24
CA LEU A 19 5.94 -15.00 16.23
C LEU A 19 6.51 -14.25 17.44
N LEU A 20 5.70 -13.48 18.16
CA LEU A 20 6.13 -12.62 19.28
C LEU A 20 5.87 -13.24 20.67
N GLY A 21 5.25 -14.42 20.76
CA GLY A 21 4.74 -14.99 22.00
C GLY A 21 5.57 -16.10 22.66
N SER A 22 6.80 -16.36 22.22
CA SER A 22 7.68 -17.37 22.85
C SER A 22 8.86 -16.69 23.53
N ASP A 23 8.76 -16.45 24.83
CA ASP A 23 9.88 -16.09 25.69
C ASP A 23 10.90 -17.25 25.72
N VAL A 24 11.79 -17.25 24.72
CA VAL A 24 13.02 -18.04 24.74
C VAL A 24 14.14 -17.08 25.10
N ALA A 25 14.81 -17.38 26.21
CA ALA A 25 15.92 -16.62 26.75
C ALA A 25 16.95 -16.27 25.66
N TYR A 26 17.29 -14.98 25.61
CA TYR A 26 18.28 -14.35 24.75
C TYR A 26 19.50 -15.24 24.43
N THR A 27 19.62 -15.61 23.17
CA THR A 27 20.90 -15.89 22.49
C THR A 27 21.10 -14.81 21.42
N ASP A 28 22.36 -14.50 21.13
CA ASP A 28 22.87 -13.42 20.27
C ASP A 28 21.93 -12.91 19.16
N PRO A 29 21.91 -11.59 18.87
CA PRO A 29 21.12 -11.05 17.78
C PRO A 29 21.49 -11.79 16.48
N CYS A 30 20.50 -12.40 15.84
CA CYS A 30 20.68 -12.98 14.51
C CYS A 30 21.34 -11.91 13.62
N ALA A 31 22.44 -12.27 12.95
CA ALA A 31 23.06 -11.40 11.97
C ALA A 31 21.97 -10.98 10.97
N GLY A 32 21.78 -9.67 10.78
CA GLY A 32 20.74 -9.14 9.92
C GLY A 32 20.84 -9.77 8.54
N GLY A 33 19.77 -10.44 8.10
CA GLY A 33 19.67 -11.01 6.76
C GLY A 33 19.91 -9.95 5.69
N ALA A 34 20.24 -10.38 4.47
CA ALA A 34 20.45 -9.47 3.35
C ALA A 34 19.25 -8.51 3.21
N ALA A 35 19.54 -7.21 3.09
CA ALA A 35 18.49 -6.21 2.88
C ALA A 35 17.77 -6.52 1.55
N PRO A 36 16.43 -6.57 1.53
CA PRO A 36 15.70 -6.83 0.30
C PRO A 36 16.03 -5.77 -0.75
N HIS A 37 16.03 -6.17 -2.02
CA HIS A 37 16.27 -5.25 -3.11
C HIS A 37 15.19 -4.14 -3.14
N SER A 38 15.58 -2.90 -3.48
CA SER A 38 14.65 -1.76 -3.50
C SER A 38 13.76 -1.81 -4.75
N LEU A 39 12.44 -1.77 -4.56
CA LEU A 39 11.48 -1.64 -5.65
C LEU A 39 11.59 -0.26 -6.30
N GLN A 40 11.93 -0.21 -7.59
CA GLN A 40 11.96 1.05 -8.34
C GLN A 40 10.54 1.54 -8.62
N GLN A 41 10.25 2.78 -8.24
CA GLN A 41 8.96 3.41 -8.52
C GLN A 41 8.96 3.99 -9.94
N PRO A 42 7.85 3.85 -10.69
CA PRO A 42 7.69 4.50 -11.98
C PRO A 42 7.69 6.03 -11.81
N GLU A 43 8.32 6.71 -12.77
CA GLU A 43 8.32 8.17 -12.86
C GLU A 43 7.13 8.63 -13.71
N TYR A 44 6.35 9.56 -13.17
CA TYR A 44 5.15 10.08 -13.84
C TYR A 44 5.36 11.53 -14.26
N GLU A 45 4.79 11.89 -15.41
CA GLU A 45 4.78 13.27 -15.87
C GLU A 45 3.85 14.12 -14.99
N PRO A 46 4.29 15.30 -14.52
CA PRO A 46 3.46 16.15 -13.70
C PRO A 46 2.29 16.72 -14.51
N SER A 47 1.08 16.61 -13.95
CA SER A 47 -0.11 17.26 -14.51
C SER A 47 -0.08 18.76 -14.22
N VAL A 48 -0.42 19.57 -15.22
CA VAL A 48 -0.50 21.03 -15.07
C VAL A 48 -1.94 21.39 -14.73
N ARG A 49 -2.15 22.13 -13.63
CA ARG A 49 -3.49 22.65 -13.31
C ARG A 49 -3.96 23.59 -14.43
N PRO A 50 -5.20 23.48 -14.91
CA PRO A 50 -5.68 24.33 -15.99
C PRO A 50 -5.70 25.81 -15.55
N GLU A 51 -4.92 26.65 -16.22
CA GLU A 51 -4.79 28.09 -15.95
C GLU A 51 -5.98 28.94 -16.51
N GLY A 52 -7.06 28.31 -16.97
CA GLY A 52 -8.16 28.96 -17.68
C GLY A 52 -9.36 29.44 -16.83
N ASP A 53 -9.24 29.52 -15.50
CA ASP A 53 -10.39 29.62 -14.57
C ASP A 53 -10.89 31.05 -14.31
N PHE A 54 -10.95 31.93 -15.31
CA PHE A 54 -11.42 33.30 -15.06
C PHE A 54 -12.91 33.36 -14.68
N MET A 55 -13.74 32.49 -15.28
CA MET A 55 -15.20 32.49 -15.08
C MET A 55 -15.77 31.17 -14.60
N ALA A 56 -14.97 30.11 -14.45
CA ALA A 56 -15.55 28.80 -14.19
C ALA A 56 -16.25 28.76 -12.84
N SER A 57 -15.70 29.35 -11.78
CA SER A 57 -16.40 29.44 -10.48
C SER A 57 -17.78 30.11 -10.57
N PHE A 58 -17.89 31.23 -11.30
CA PHE A 58 -19.16 31.93 -11.49
C PHE A 58 -20.16 31.09 -12.29
N VAL A 59 -19.71 30.53 -13.42
CA VAL A 59 -20.54 29.67 -14.28
C VAL A 59 -21.00 28.42 -13.54
N GLN A 60 -20.13 27.79 -12.76
CA GLN A 60 -20.44 26.63 -11.94
C GLN A 60 -21.49 26.97 -10.88
N SER A 61 -21.34 28.08 -10.16
CA SER A 61 -22.33 28.54 -9.19
C SER A 61 -23.69 28.81 -9.84
N PHE A 62 -23.71 29.43 -11.02
CA PHE A 62 -24.93 29.65 -11.78
C PHE A 62 -25.57 28.34 -12.24
N LEU A 63 -24.80 27.42 -12.84
CA LEU A 63 -25.31 26.12 -13.29
C LEU A 63 -25.82 25.26 -12.13
N HIS A 64 -25.19 25.32 -10.96
CA HIS A 64 -25.71 24.70 -9.74
C HIS A 64 -27.04 25.31 -9.26
N THR A 65 -27.26 26.60 -9.53
CA THR A 65 -28.54 27.26 -9.23
C THR A 65 -29.62 26.86 -10.24
N VAL A 66 -29.25 26.74 -11.52
CA VAL A 66 -30.14 26.31 -12.61
C VAL A 66 -30.53 24.83 -12.45
N GLN A 67 -29.56 23.98 -12.13
CA GLN A 67 -29.77 22.55 -11.92
C GLN A 67 -29.14 22.10 -10.61
N PRO A 68 -29.88 22.19 -9.48
CA PRO A 68 -29.38 21.75 -8.18
C PRO A 68 -29.48 20.23 -7.98
N ARG A 69 -30.23 19.52 -8.84
CA ARG A 69 -30.49 18.09 -8.66
C ARG A 69 -29.24 17.24 -8.97
N PRO A 70 -29.06 16.11 -8.27
CA PRO A 70 -28.00 15.15 -8.58
C PRO A 70 -28.26 14.45 -9.92
N PHE A 71 -27.25 13.77 -10.44
CA PHE A 71 -27.35 13.03 -11.70
C PHE A 71 -28.53 12.04 -11.68
N PRO A 72 -29.39 12.02 -12.71
CA PRO A 72 -30.57 11.16 -12.73
C PRO A 72 -30.20 9.77 -13.27
N GLU A 73 -29.54 8.96 -12.44
CA GLU A 73 -29.09 7.60 -12.78
C GLU A 73 -30.23 6.75 -13.36
N ASP A 74 -31.40 6.75 -12.70
CA ASP A 74 -32.58 5.97 -13.11
C ASP A 74 -33.10 6.36 -14.50
N LEU A 75 -33.09 7.67 -14.80
CA LEU A 75 -33.57 8.22 -16.06
C LEU A 75 -32.64 7.85 -17.22
N VAL A 76 -31.33 7.86 -16.98
CA VAL A 76 -30.33 7.44 -17.97
C VAL A 76 -30.38 5.93 -18.19
N LEU A 77 -30.55 5.14 -17.13
CA LEU A 77 -30.72 3.69 -17.23
C LEU A 77 -31.97 3.30 -18.02
N GLU A 78 -33.07 4.03 -17.86
CA GLU A 78 -34.30 3.81 -18.64
C GLU A 78 -34.09 4.13 -20.13
N ILE A 79 -33.35 5.21 -20.47
CA ILE A 79 -33.01 5.52 -21.87
C ILE A 79 -32.16 4.41 -22.50
N VAL A 80 -31.13 3.94 -21.78
CA VAL A 80 -30.19 2.93 -22.29
C VAL A 80 -30.86 1.56 -22.44
N LYS A 81 -31.71 1.16 -21.49
CA LYS A 81 -32.36 -0.16 -21.48
C LYS A 81 -33.57 -0.25 -22.42
N ASP A 82 -34.44 0.77 -22.41
CA ASP A 82 -35.71 0.74 -23.16
C ASP A 82 -35.67 1.54 -24.47
N GLY A 83 -34.49 2.03 -24.86
CA GLY A 83 -34.28 2.78 -26.10
C GLY A 83 -35.00 4.13 -26.12
N GLY A 84 -35.34 4.66 -24.94
CA GLY A 84 -36.03 5.94 -24.82
C GLY A 84 -37.46 5.94 -25.35
N LYS A 85 -38.26 4.89 -25.07
CA LYS A 85 -39.71 4.97 -25.31
C LYS A 85 -40.25 6.20 -24.57
N ALA A 86 -40.64 7.21 -25.35
CA ALA A 86 -41.12 8.50 -24.87
C ALA A 86 -42.51 8.34 -24.22
N ASN A 87 -42.56 7.67 -23.07
CA ASN A 87 -43.73 7.60 -22.24
C ASN A 87 -43.99 8.97 -21.62
N PRO A 88 -45.26 9.38 -21.45
CA PRO A 88 -45.60 10.68 -20.89
C PRO A 88 -45.05 10.89 -19.47
N GLU A 89 -44.86 9.81 -18.70
CA GLU A 89 -44.23 9.86 -17.37
C GLU A 89 -42.72 10.15 -17.46
N PHE A 90 -42.01 9.44 -18.33
CA PHE A 90 -40.59 9.65 -18.60
C PHE A 90 -40.29 11.10 -19.05
N ILE A 91 -41.06 11.62 -20.02
CA ILE A 91 -40.93 13.01 -20.48
C ILE A 91 -41.17 13.99 -19.33
N LYS A 92 -42.15 13.72 -18.48
CA LYS A 92 -42.46 14.57 -17.32
C LYS A 92 -41.30 14.59 -16.32
N ASP A 93 -40.61 13.48 -16.12
CA ASP A 93 -39.49 13.41 -15.19
C ASP A 93 -38.22 14.06 -15.75
N VAL A 94 -37.95 13.94 -17.06
CA VAL A 94 -36.93 14.75 -17.76
C VAL A 94 -37.21 16.23 -17.62
N LEU A 95 -38.44 16.68 -17.91
CA LEU A 95 -38.83 18.09 -17.80
C LEU A 95 -38.76 18.62 -16.37
N ARG A 96 -39.12 17.78 -15.38
CA ARG A 96 -38.97 18.12 -13.96
C ARG A 96 -37.51 18.27 -13.59
N TYR A 97 -36.65 17.38 -14.10
CA TYR A 97 -35.22 17.46 -13.89
C TYR A 97 -34.71 18.79 -14.44
N GLU A 98 -34.96 19.11 -15.71
CA GLU A 98 -34.43 20.31 -16.38
C GLU A 98 -35.20 21.62 -16.11
N ILE A 99 -35.99 21.70 -15.03
CA ILE A 99 -36.92 22.82 -14.82
C ILE A 99 -36.23 24.20 -14.81
N GLY A 100 -35.02 24.31 -14.25
CA GLY A 100 -34.28 25.58 -14.27
C GLY A 100 -33.79 25.97 -15.66
N PHE A 101 -33.36 25.00 -16.48
CA PHE A 101 -33.03 25.25 -17.88
C PHE A 101 -34.26 25.70 -18.68
N LEU A 102 -35.43 25.10 -18.43
CA LEU A 102 -36.69 25.51 -19.04
C LEU A 102 -37.09 26.94 -18.66
N VAL A 103 -36.92 27.34 -17.39
CA VAL A 103 -37.18 28.72 -16.95
C VAL A 103 -36.25 29.71 -17.66
N CYS A 104 -34.95 29.42 -17.74
CA CYS A 104 -33.99 30.24 -18.48
C CYS A 104 -34.34 30.31 -19.98
N ALA A 105 -34.75 29.18 -20.57
CA ALA A 105 -35.18 29.12 -21.96
C ALA A 105 -36.44 29.96 -22.20
N ALA A 106 -37.43 29.90 -21.31
CA ALA A 106 -38.64 30.72 -21.40
C ALA A 106 -38.32 32.22 -21.36
N ILE A 107 -37.41 32.65 -20.47
CA ILE A 107 -36.95 34.05 -20.40
C ILE A 107 -36.23 34.45 -21.70
N GLY A 108 -35.37 33.58 -22.22
CA GLY A 108 -34.65 33.82 -23.48
C GLY A 108 -35.59 33.93 -24.68
N ILE A 109 -36.56 33.01 -24.81
CA ILE A 109 -37.57 33.02 -25.87
C ILE A 109 -38.43 34.27 -25.77
N LEU A 110 -38.85 34.65 -24.56
CA LEU A 110 -39.62 35.87 -24.34
C LEU A 110 -38.84 37.09 -24.83
N TYR A 111 -37.54 37.19 -24.54
CA TYR A 111 -36.69 38.27 -25.06
C TYR A 111 -36.61 38.24 -26.60
N ILE A 112 -36.38 37.06 -27.18
CA ILE A 112 -36.26 36.87 -28.63
C ILE A 112 -37.53 37.32 -29.37
N VAL A 113 -38.70 37.08 -28.79
CA VAL A 113 -40.00 37.45 -29.39
C VAL A 113 -40.36 38.91 -29.11
N LEU A 114 -40.21 39.38 -27.87
CA LEU A 114 -40.61 40.74 -27.51
C LEU A 114 -39.75 41.80 -28.17
N MET A 115 -38.45 41.58 -28.36
CA MET A 115 -37.56 42.62 -28.89
C MET A 115 -37.88 43.03 -30.34
N PRO A 116 -38.07 42.11 -31.30
CA PRO A 116 -38.53 42.46 -32.64
C PRO A 116 -39.93 43.10 -32.64
N ILE A 117 -40.84 42.62 -31.80
CA ILE A 117 -42.21 43.17 -31.70
C ILE A 117 -42.17 44.62 -31.23
N VAL A 118 -41.43 44.92 -30.15
CA VAL A 118 -41.25 46.29 -29.66
C VAL A 118 -40.55 47.15 -30.71
N GLY A 119 -39.54 46.61 -31.39
CA GLY A 119 -38.86 47.28 -32.51
C GLY A 119 -39.82 47.66 -33.63
N LEU A 120 -40.71 46.75 -34.04
CA LEU A 120 -41.73 46.98 -35.06
C LEU A 120 -42.73 48.06 -34.62
N PHE A 121 -43.25 47.98 -33.40
CA PHE A 121 -44.17 48.98 -32.87
C PHE A 121 -43.52 50.37 -32.77
N LEU A 122 -42.26 50.45 -32.34
CA LEU A 122 -41.51 51.71 -32.30
C LEU A 122 -41.27 52.27 -33.71
N ALA A 123 -40.92 51.42 -34.67
CA ALA A 123 -40.75 51.81 -36.07
C ALA A 123 -42.07 52.34 -36.67
N CYS A 124 -43.18 51.60 -36.51
CA CYS A 124 -44.50 52.04 -36.95
C CYS A 124 -44.94 53.34 -36.26
N CYS A 125 -44.78 53.46 -34.94
CA CYS A 125 -45.09 54.67 -34.18
C CYS A 125 -44.28 55.88 -34.68
N ARG A 126 -42.99 55.67 -35.01
CA ARG A 126 -42.10 56.68 -35.57
C ARG A 126 -42.50 57.08 -36.99
N CYS A 127 -42.87 56.14 -37.85
CA CYS A 127 -43.39 56.39 -39.20
C CYS A 127 -44.70 57.18 -39.19
N CYS A 128 -45.57 56.96 -38.21
CA CYS A 128 -46.79 57.74 -37.99
C CYS A 128 -46.54 59.13 -37.33
N GLY A 129 -45.28 59.57 -37.23
CA GLY A 129 -44.91 60.87 -36.65
C GLY A 129 -44.95 60.93 -35.12
N ASN A 130 -45.25 59.83 -34.42
CA ASN A 130 -45.20 59.72 -32.96
C ASN A 130 -43.83 59.15 -32.52
N CYS A 131 -43.61 58.87 -31.23
CA CYS A 131 -42.35 58.29 -30.72
C CYS A 131 -41.04 58.99 -31.22
N GLY A 132 -41.04 60.33 -31.24
CA GLY A 132 -39.90 61.13 -31.69
C GLY A 132 -39.78 61.34 -33.20
N GLY A 133 -40.77 60.93 -34.01
CA GLY A 133 -40.83 61.17 -35.46
C GLY A 133 -41.02 62.64 -35.85
N LYS A 134 -41.74 63.43 -35.04
CA LYS A 134 -41.96 64.88 -35.25
C LYS A 134 -40.71 65.76 -35.09
N MET A 135 -39.57 65.20 -34.62
CA MET A 135 -38.31 65.91 -34.32
C MET A 135 -38.45 67.17 -33.44
N HIS A 136 -39.61 67.37 -32.80
CA HIS A 136 -39.94 68.51 -31.96
C HIS A 136 -39.80 68.13 -30.48
N GLN A 137 -39.04 68.90 -29.72
CA GLN A 137 -38.78 68.62 -28.30
C GLN A 137 -39.49 69.66 -27.43
N LYS A 138 -40.62 69.27 -26.82
CA LYS A 138 -41.37 70.12 -25.87
C LYS A 138 -40.51 70.41 -24.64
N GLN A 139 -40.12 71.66 -24.42
CA GLN A 139 -39.38 72.08 -23.23
C GLN A 139 -40.33 72.20 -22.04
N ALA A 140 -40.48 71.11 -21.27
CA ALA A 140 -41.19 71.12 -19.98
C ALA A 140 -40.22 71.36 -18.82
N SER A 141 -40.69 71.87 -17.68
CA SER A 141 -39.86 72.14 -16.49
C SER A 141 -39.10 70.91 -15.98
N SER A 142 -39.65 69.70 -16.16
CA SER A 142 -39.05 68.43 -15.76
C SER A 142 -37.98 67.88 -16.72
N ILE A 143 -37.68 68.57 -17.84
CA ILE A 143 -36.79 68.03 -18.88
C ILE A 143 -35.34 67.85 -18.44
N HIS A 144 -34.87 68.68 -17.50
CA HIS A 144 -33.54 68.57 -16.92
C HIS A 144 -33.39 67.31 -16.06
N CYS A 145 -34.38 67.04 -15.20
CA CYS A 145 -34.42 65.83 -14.38
C CYS A 145 -34.49 64.57 -15.27
N ARG A 146 -35.44 64.54 -16.22
CA ARG A 146 -35.60 63.41 -17.15
C ARG A 146 -34.34 63.12 -17.97
N ARG A 147 -33.65 64.16 -18.45
CA ARG A 147 -32.40 64.02 -19.21
C ARG A 147 -31.28 63.47 -18.33
N ARG A 148 -31.16 63.94 -17.08
CA ARG A 148 -30.18 63.44 -16.13
C ARG A 148 -30.43 61.98 -15.77
N THR A 149 -31.70 61.59 -15.53
CA THR A 149 -32.07 60.20 -15.28
C THR A 149 -31.72 59.29 -16.46
N LEU A 150 -32.09 59.68 -17.69
CA LEU A 150 -31.76 58.90 -18.89
C LEU A 150 -30.24 58.82 -19.11
N TYR A 151 -29.50 59.91 -18.89
CA TYR A 151 -28.05 59.90 -18.97
C TYR A 151 -27.43 58.89 -18.01
N TRP A 152 -27.80 58.94 -16.73
CA TRP A 152 -27.26 58.01 -15.72
C TRP A 152 -27.71 56.57 -15.97
N ALA A 153 -28.95 56.34 -16.38
CA ALA A 153 -29.44 55.01 -16.74
C ALA A 153 -28.61 54.43 -17.89
N THR A 154 -28.43 55.19 -18.98
CA THR A 154 -27.63 54.75 -20.13
C THR A 154 -26.16 54.58 -19.78
N PHE A 155 -25.60 55.44 -18.92
CA PHE A 155 -24.23 55.28 -18.41
C PHE A 155 -24.07 53.96 -17.64
N VAL A 156 -24.96 53.69 -16.68
CA VAL A 156 -24.93 52.44 -15.89
C VAL A 156 -25.08 51.22 -16.80
N THR A 157 -26.05 51.23 -17.72
CA THR A 157 -26.22 50.15 -18.70
C THR A 157 -24.97 49.96 -19.57
N THR A 158 -24.33 51.04 -20.01
CA THR A 158 -23.09 50.98 -20.82
C THR A 158 -21.95 50.35 -20.03
N VAL A 159 -21.81 50.68 -18.74
CA VAL A 159 -20.81 50.05 -17.85
C VAL A 159 -21.07 48.55 -17.68
N ILE A 160 -22.32 48.14 -17.51
CA ILE A 160 -22.68 46.72 -17.39
C ILE A 160 -22.35 45.96 -18.69
N ILE A 161 -22.70 46.53 -19.86
CA ILE A 161 -22.39 45.92 -21.16
C ILE A 161 -20.87 45.85 -21.37
N LEU A 162 -20.12 46.89 -21.00
CA LEU A 162 -18.66 46.89 -21.08
C LEU A 162 -18.05 45.80 -20.20
N ALA A 163 -18.51 45.66 -18.95
CA ALA A 163 -18.05 44.60 -18.06
C ALA A 163 -18.33 43.20 -18.67
N GLY A 164 -19.53 42.97 -19.20
CA GLY A 164 -19.86 41.74 -19.91
C GLY A 164 -18.97 41.51 -21.14
N ASN A 165 -18.69 42.55 -21.92
CA ASN A 165 -17.84 42.47 -23.11
C ASN A 165 -16.37 42.11 -22.76
N ILE A 166 -15.82 42.67 -21.68
CA ILE A 166 -14.51 42.27 -21.14
C ILE A 166 -14.51 40.78 -20.77
N CYS A 167 -15.59 40.32 -20.13
CA CYS A 167 -15.75 38.91 -19.78
C CYS A 167 -15.82 38.01 -21.01
N MET A 168 -16.48 38.45 -22.09
CA MET A 168 -16.53 37.72 -23.36
C MET A 168 -15.15 37.57 -23.98
N PHE A 169 -14.35 38.65 -24.08
CA PHE A 169 -12.99 38.59 -24.60
C PHE A 169 -12.11 37.65 -23.77
N ARG A 170 -12.12 37.80 -22.44
CA ARG A 170 -11.33 36.96 -21.53
C ARG A 170 -11.74 35.50 -21.60
N SER A 171 -13.03 35.20 -21.66
CA SER A 171 -13.52 33.83 -21.72
C SER A 171 -13.21 33.17 -23.06
N ASN A 172 -13.29 33.91 -24.18
CA ASN A 172 -12.94 33.39 -25.49
C ASN A 172 -11.46 33.00 -25.58
N GLU A 173 -10.58 33.84 -25.02
CA GLU A 173 -9.14 33.57 -24.97
C GLU A 173 -8.82 32.42 -24.02
N ALA A 174 -9.42 32.41 -22.82
CA ALA A 174 -9.23 31.34 -21.85
C ALA A 174 -9.70 29.98 -22.41
N PHE A 175 -10.79 29.94 -23.16
CA PHE A 175 -11.26 28.72 -23.80
C PHE A 175 -10.25 28.22 -24.83
N LYS A 176 -9.72 29.10 -25.70
CA LYS A 176 -8.69 28.74 -26.67
C LYS A 176 -7.45 28.13 -26.01
N VAL A 177 -6.92 28.81 -24.99
CA VAL A 177 -5.77 28.30 -24.22
C VAL A 177 -6.09 26.96 -23.56
N SER A 178 -7.31 26.77 -23.07
CA SER A 178 -7.74 25.50 -22.47
C SER A 178 -7.81 24.36 -23.48
N VAL A 179 -8.28 24.62 -24.71
CA VAL A 179 -8.31 23.61 -25.78
C VAL A 179 -6.89 23.27 -26.22
N ASP A 180 -6.05 24.27 -26.47
CA ASP A 180 -4.65 24.09 -26.89
C ASP A 180 -3.84 23.28 -25.85
N LYS A 181 -4.09 23.48 -24.55
CA LYS A 181 -3.45 22.69 -23.48
C LYS A 181 -4.08 21.31 -23.27
N SER A 182 -5.35 21.12 -23.63
CA SER A 182 -6.07 19.87 -23.34
C SER A 182 -5.47 18.66 -24.04
N THR A 183 -5.01 18.81 -25.29
CA THR A 183 -4.36 17.74 -26.07
C THR A 183 -3.05 17.30 -25.42
N VAL A 184 -2.24 18.25 -24.99
CA VAL A 184 -0.97 17.98 -24.26
C VAL A 184 -1.25 17.26 -22.95
N GLU A 185 -2.21 17.71 -22.15
CA GLU A 185 -2.53 17.07 -20.87
C GLU A 185 -3.19 15.68 -21.05
N LEU A 186 -3.98 15.48 -22.11
CA LEU A 186 -4.53 14.17 -22.48
C LEU A 186 -3.40 13.19 -22.85
N ASN A 187 -2.43 13.63 -23.66
CA ASN A 187 -1.27 12.82 -24.03
C ASN A 187 -0.43 12.45 -22.80
N LYS A 188 -0.18 13.39 -21.88
CA LYS A 188 0.48 13.09 -20.60
C LYS A 188 -0.31 12.10 -19.75
N ALA A 189 -1.63 12.25 -19.68
CA ALA A 189 -2.49 11.34 -18.93
C ALA A 189 -2.42 9.91 -19.51
N ILE A 190 -2.48 9.78 -20.83
CA ILE A 190 -2.32 8.51 -21.54
C ILE A 190 -0.93 7.90 -21.29
N ASN A 191 0.13 8.70 -21.41
CA ASN A 191 1.49 8.25 -21.12
C ASN A 191 1.62 7.76 -19.67
N ASN A 192 1.08 8.50 -18.70
CA ASN A 192 1.11 8.10 -17.29
C ASN A 192 0.35 6.79 -17.03
N ILE A 193 -0.80 6.60 -17.69
CA ILE A 193 -1.55 5.34 -17.62
C ILE A 193 -0.74 4.20 -18.25
N SER A 194 -0.12 4.43 -19.41
CA SER A 194 0.75 3.47 -20.08
C SER A 194 1.94 3.05 -19.19
N THR A 195 2.62 4.02 -18.57
CA THR A 195 3.71 3.79 -17.62
C THR A 195 3.23 2.97 -16.42
N PHE A 196 2.06 3.29 -15.85
CA PHE A 196 1.49 2.51 -14.75
C PHE A 196 1.22 1.07 -15.17
N ILE A 197 0.54 0.87 -16.31
CA ILE A 197 0.18 -0.45 -16.80
C ILE A 197 1.43 -1.30 -17.11
N THR A 198 2.46 -0.69 -17.68
CA THR A 198 3.73 -1.37 -18.01
C THR A 198 4.54 -1.71 -16.75
N ALA A 199 4.49 -0.87 -15.72
CA ALA A 199 5.22 -1.08 -14.46
C ALA A 199 4.59 -2.20 -13.60
N VAL A 200 3.26 -2.36 -13.61
CA VAL A 200 2.56 -3.32 -12.74
C VAL A 200 3.07 -4.77 -12.90
N PRO A 201 3.18 -5.36 -14.11
CA PRO A 201 3.71 -6.72 -14.27
C PRO A 201 5.14 -6.86 -13.74
N GLN A 202 5.99 -5.85 -13.95
CA GLN A 202 7.38 -5.86 -13.51
C GLN A 202 7.48 -5.84 -11.98
N GLN A 203 6.67 -5.00 -11.32
CA GLN A 203 6.62 -4.91 -9.86
C GLN A 203 6.05 -6.19 -9.23
N VAL A 204 5.02 -6.79 -9.84
CA VAL A 204 4.49 -8.08 -9.40
C VAL A 204 5.57 -9.16 -9.52
N GLN A 205 6.27 -9.25 -10.66
CA GLN A 205 7.33 -10.24 -10.86
C GLN A 205 8.49 -10.03 -9.88
N PHE A 206 8.86 -8.78 -9.60
CA PHE A 206 9.88 -8.44 -8.61
C PHE A 206 9.52 -8.99 -7.22
N VAL A 207 8.30 -8.71 -6.74
CA VAL A 207 7.83 -9.19 -5.43
C VAL A 207 7.79 -10.72 -5.38
N VAL A 208 7.37 -11.38 -6.47
CA VAL A 208 7.36 -12.85 -6.57
C VAL A 208 8.78 -13.41 -6.50
N ASN A 209 9.72 -12.84 -7.24
CA ASN A 209 11.11 -13.30 -7.27
C ASN A 209 11.80 -13.11 -5.91
N GLU A 210 11.64 -11.94 -5.27
CA GLU A 210 12.16 -11.68 -3.93
C GLU A 210 11.57 -12.68 -2.92
N SER A 211 10.26 -12.94 -2.99
CA SER A 211 9.62 -13.92 -2.10
C SER A 211 10.19 -15.33 -2.30
N TYR A 212 10.43 -15.75 -3.54
CA TYR A 212 11.05 -17.04 -3.82
C TYR A 212 12.50 -17.11 -3.35
N ALA A 213 13.27 -16.03 -3.49
CA ALA A 213 14.64 -15.95 -2.97
C ALA A 213 14.66 -16.10 -1.45
N THR A 214 13.78 -15.38 -0.73
CA THR A 214 13.65 -15.51 0.73
C THR A 214 13.24 -16.92 1.15
N ILE A 215 12.26 -17.53 0.48
CA ILE A 215 11.84 -18.91 0.75
C ILE A 215 13.01 -19.89 0.56
N GLN A 216 13.79 -19.71 -0.51
CA GLN A 216 14.95 -20.55 -0.79
C GLN A 216 16.05 -20.37 0.26
N GLU A 217 16.31 -19.14 0.70
CA GLU A 217 17.29 -18.86 1.75
C GLU A 217 16.89 -19.49 3.08
N VAL A 218 15.63 -19.37 3.49
CA VAL A 218 15.12 -20.04 4.70
C VAL A 218 15.21 -21.56 4.55
N SER A 219 14.86 -22.12 3.38
CA SER A 219 14.98 -23.56 3.11
C SER A 219 16.43 -24.04 3.20
N ASN A 220 17.39 -23.26 2.69
CA ASN A 220 18.82 -23.56 2.78
C ASN A 220 19.33 -23.45 4.22
N ASN A 221 18.86 -22.47 5.00
CA ASN A 221 19.24 -22.34 6.42
C ASN A 221 18.71 -23.49 7.29
N LEU A 222 17.61 -24.13 6.86
CA LEU A 222 17.13 -25.36 7.49
C LEU A 222 18.00 -26.59 7.13
N ASP A 223 18.81 -26.53 6.07
CA ASP A 223 19.73 -27.61 5.74
C ASP A 223 20.89 -27.65 6.75
N GLY A 224 21.10 -28.83 7.34
CA GLY A 224 22.17 -29.02 8.31
C GLY A 224 21.92 -28.39 9.68
N ILE A 225 20.75 -27.78 9.93
CA ILE A 225 20.41 -27.19 11.24
C ILE A 225 20.50 -28.23 12.37
N GLY A 226 20.11 -29.48 12.10
CA GLY A 226 20.20 -30.57 13.06
C GLY A 226 21.64 -30.89 13.49
N LEU A 227 22.59 -30.84 12.56
CA LEU A 227 24.03 -31.02 12.86
C LEU A 227 24.62 -29.81 13.58
N GLN A 228 24.24 -28.58 13.21
CA GLN A 228 24.67 -27.37 13.92
C GLN A 228 24.12 -27.32 15.35
N LEU A 229 22.85 -27.67 15.54
CA LEU A 229 22.22 -27.71 16.84
C LEU A 229 22.85 -28.83 17.70
N GLY A 230 23.03 -30.01 17.11
CA GLY A 230 23.64 -31.15 17.78
C GLY A 230 25.11 -30.94 18.16
N SER A 231 25.91 -30.30 17.28
CA SER A 231 27.29 -29.92 17.62
C SER A 231 27.35 -28.83 18.69
N SER A 232 26.41 -27.88 18.69
CA SER A 232 26.28 -26.87 19.74
C SER A 232 25.92 -27.51 21.09
N PHE A 233 25.00 -28.48 21.11
CA PHE A 233 24.69 -29.28 22.28
C PHE A 233 25.91 -30.05 22.77
N GLN A 234 26.58 -30.80 21.89
CA GLN A 234 27.78 -31.57 22.21
C GLN A 234 28.84 -30.67 22.87
N LYS A 235 29.18 -29.54 22.25
CA LYS A 235 30.16 -28.57 22.77
C LYS A 235 29.78 -28.02 24.14
N LYS A 236 28.48 -27.75 24.37
CA LYS A 236 27.99 -27.23 25.67
C LYS A 236 28.11 -28.27 26.79
N PHE A 237 27.95 -29.55 26.48
CA PHE A 237 28.06 -30.65 27.44
C PHE A 237 29.49 -31.18 27.59
N GLU A 238 30.35 -31.02 26.57
CA GLU A 238 31.73 -31.50 26.54
C GLU A 238 32.53 -31.03 27.77
N ALA A 239 32.37 -29.76 28.16
CA ALA A 239 33.04 -29.18 29.32
C ALA A 239 32.72 -29.89 30.65
N LYS A 240 31.54 -30.51 30.77
CA LYS A 240 31.14 -31.27 31.96
C LYS A 240 31.36 -32.77 31.80
N PHE A 241 31.26 -33.28 30.58
CA PHE A 241 31.31 -34.71 30.30
C PHE A 241 32.74 -35.26 30.30
N THR A 242 33.70 -34.51 29.73
CA THR A 242 35.09 -34.93 29.65
C THR A 242 35.74 -35.13 31.03
N PRO A 243 35.58 -34.23 32.03
CA PRO A 243 36.09 -34.47 33.37
C PRO A 243 35.46 -35.67 34.07
N ALA A 244 34.15 -35.89 33.88
CA ALA A 244 33.45 -37.02 34.49
C ALA A 244 33.93 -38.37 33.93
N LEU A 245 34.14 -38.47 32.61
CA LEU A 245 34.73 -39.65 31.98
C LEU A 245 36.16 -39.92 32.47
N HIS A 246 36.96 -38.86 32.62
CA HIS A 246 38.32 -39.00 33.15
C HIS A 246 38.33 -39.54 34.58
N SER A 247 37.42 -39.09 35.45
CA SER A 247 37.26 -39.65 36.80
C SER A 247 36.87 -41.12 36.79
N LEU A 248 36.04 -41.57 35.85
CA LEU A 248 35.68 -42.98 35.70
C LEU A 248 36.86 -43.84 35.22
N ASP A 249 37.71 -43.32 34.33
CA ASP A 249 38.91 -44.04 33.86
C ASP A 249 39.92 -44.23 35.00
N ILE A 250 40.13 -43.20 35.83
CA ILE A 250 40.98 -43.33 37.04
C ILE A 250 40.42 -44.41 37.96
N MET A 251 39.10 -44.42 38.19
CA MET A 251 38.46 -45.42 39.04
C MET A 251 38.64 -46.84 38.50
N ASP A 252 38.49 -47.05 37.19
CA ASP A 252 38.76 -48.35 36.54
C ASP A 252 40.21 -48.79 36.77
N GLN A 253 41.17 -47.89 36.55
CA GLN A 253 42.60 -48.17 36.77
C GLN A 253 42.91 -48.52 38.23
N GLU A 254 42.33 -47.78 39.18
CA GLU A 254 42.49 -48.04 40.61
C GLU A 254 41.90 -49.40 41.01
N VAL A 255 40.71 -49.75 40.50
CA VAL A 255 40.08 -51.07 40.74
C VAL A 255 40.94 -52.19 40.17
N VAL A 256 41.47 -52.05 38.95
CA VAL A 256 42.35 -53.07 38.36
C VAL A 256 43.63 -53.23 39.19
N ASN A 257 44.29 -52.14 39.56
CA ASN A 257 45.51 -52.16 40.36
C ASN A 257 45.29 -52.78 41.75
N ASN A 258 44.22 -52.37 42.44
CA ASN A 258 43.87 -52.90 43.75
C ASN A 258 43.53 -54.40 43.68
N SER A 259 42.87 -54.86 42.61
CA SER A 259 42.58 -56.29 42.44
C SER A 259 43.86 -57.11 42.25
N VAL A 260 44.84 -56.60 41.49
CA VAL A 260 46.17 -57.24 41.37
C VAL A 260 46.89 -57.29 42.72
N LEU A 261 46.83 -56.23 43.51
CA LEU A 261 47.41 -56.18 44.85
C LEU A 261 46.73 -57.18 45.80
N LEU A 262 45.40 -57.25 45.79
CA LEU A 262 44.65 -58.23 46.60
C LEU A 262 44.96 -59.67 46.17
N ASN A 263 45.08 -59.94 44.87
CA ASN A 263 45.44 -61.28 44.40
C ASN A 263 46.85 -61.69 44.86
N LYS A 264 47.81 -60.74 44.86
CA LYS A 264 49.15 -60.96 45.42
C LYS A 264 49.11 -61.18 46.92
N LEU A 265 48.28 -60.44 47.65
CA LEU A 265 48.08 -60.59 49.09
C LEU A 265 47.48 -61.96 49.40
N ASN A 266 46.43 -62.37 48.68
CA ASN A 266 45.81 -63.68 48.81
C ASN A 266 46.81 -64.81 48.53
N THR A 267 47.58 -64.72 47.44
CA THR A 267 48.64 -65.69 47.12
C THR A 267 49.70 -65.77 48.23
N SER A 268 50.04 -64.64 48.84
CA SER A 268 50.98 -64.57 49.95
C SER A 268 50.40 -65.17 51.23
N LEU A 269 49.12 -64.95 51.50
CA LEU A 269 48.37 -65.57 52.59
C LEU A 269 48.34 -67.09 52.45
N THR A 270 47.98 -67.62 51.28
CA THR A 270 48.00 -69.08 51.03
C THR A 270 49.40 -69.67 51.23
N ARG A 271 50.46 -68.93 50.84
CA ARG A 271 51.85 -69.35 51.09
C ARG A 271 52.16 -69.37 52.58
N LEU A 272 51.74 -68.34 53.32
CA LEU A 272 51.92 -68.24 54.76
C LEU A 272 51.18 -69.35 55.51
N GLU A 273 49.93 -69.65 55.14
CA GLU A 273 49.15 -70.78 55.68
C GLU A 273 49.86 -72.12 55.43
N SER A 274 50.39 -72.33 54.22
CA SER A 274 51.18 -73.53 53.89
C SER A 274 52.45 -73.64 54.74
N SER A 275 53.18 -72.52 54.93
CA SER A 275 54.34 -72.46 55.83
C SER A 275 53.95 -72.76 57.28
N PHE A 276 52.87 -72.18 57.80
CA PHE A 276 52.35 -72.48 59.13
C PHE A 276 51.97 -73.96 59.28
N SER A 277 51.32 -74.56 58.28
CA SER A 277 50.98 -76.00 58.29
C SER A 277 52.23 -76.88 58.35
N THR A 278 53.33 -76.43 57.75
CA THR A 278 54.62 -77.14 57.78
C THR A 278 55.29 -77.00 59.14
N ILE A 279 55.34 -75.79 59.70
CA ILE A 279 55.83 -75.55 61.06
C ILE A 279 55.04 -76.37 62.08
N GLN A 280 53.72 -76.40 61.96
CA GLN A 280 52.85 -77.21 62.82
C GLN A 280 53.24 -78.70 62.75
N ARG A 281 53.40 -79.23 61.53
CA ARG A 281 53.80 -80.62 61.29
C ARG A 281 55.18 -80.93 61.86
N ASP A 282 56.13 -80.03 61.70
CA ASP A 282 57.51 -80.19 62.18
C ASP A 282 57.55 -80.13 63.71
N ILE A 283 56.80 -79.22 64.33
CA ILE A 283 56.65 -79.15 65.79
C ILE A 283 55.96 -80.40 66.32
N ASP A 284 54.92 -80.91 65.65
CA ASP A 284 54.27 -82.17 66.03
C ASP A 284 55.21 -83.38 65.87
N ALA A 285 56.09 -83.36 64.86
CA ALA A 285 57.11 -84.39 64.67
C ALA A 285 58.17 -84.36 65.78
N VAL A 286 58.65 -83.16 66.15
CA VAL A 286 59.57 -82.95 67.28
C VAL A 286 58.90 -83.37 68.60
N LYS A 287 57.63 -82.99 68.81
CA LYS A 287 56.85 -83.40 69.98
C LYS A 287 56.73 -84.92 70.08
N LYS A 288 56.49 -85.62 68.97
CA LYS A 288 56.49 -87.09 68.91
C LYS A 288 57.87 -87.69 69.21
N GLN A 289 58.95 -87.12 68.68
CA GLN A 289 60.31 -87.57 68.98
C GLN A 289 60.65 -87.40 70.46
N ILE A 290 60.40 -86.23 71.04
CA ILE A 290 60.62 -85.98 72.48
C ILE A 290 59.79 -86.96 73.32
N ASN A 291 58.52 -87.19 72.96
CA ASN A 291 57.67 -88.15 73.68
C ASN A 291 58.19 -89.60 73.59
N LYS A 292 58.80 -89.98 72.46
CA LYS A 292 59.45 -91.28 72.28
C LYS A 292 60.67 -91.42 73.19
N THR A 293 61.54 -90.42 73.24
CA THR A 293 62.72 -90.39 74.12
C THR A 293 62.32 -90.41 75.60
N LEU A 294 61.28 -89.67 75.98
CA LEU A 294 60.73 -89.67 77.36
C LEU A 294 60.12 -91.02 77.78
N SER A 295 59.92 -91.95 76.85
CA SER A 295 59.32 -93.27 77.09
C SER A 295 60.34 -94.41 77.09
N GLU A 296 61.63 -94.13 76.94
CA GLU A 296 62.69 -95.15 77.01
C GLU A 296 63.02 -95.55 78.47
N PRO A 297 63.33 -96.84 78.73
CA PRO A 297 63.45 -97.40 80.08
C PRO A 297 64.63 -96.86 80.91
N ASP A 298 65.64 -96.27 80.26
CA ASP A 298 66.83 -95.70 80.92
C ASP A 298 66.67 -94.19 81.26
N CYS A 299 65.48 -93.61 81.02
CA CYS A 299 65.19 -92.20 81.26
C CYS A 299 64.90 -91.92 82.75
N THR A 300 65.87 -91.38 83.48
CA THR A 300 65.72 -91.00 84.90
C THR A 300 65.16 -89.58 85.05
N ASN A 301 64.18 -89.37 85.95
CA ASN A 301 63.48 -88.10 86.20
C ASN A 301 62.64 -87.50 85.06
N CYS A 302 62.29 -88.28 84.04
CA CYS A 302 61.59 -87.78 82.84
C CYS A 302 60.07 -87.51 83.02
N ALA A 303 59.50 -87.83 84.18
CA ALA A 303 58.07 -87.64 84.47
C ALA A 303 57.66 -86.16 84.62
N SER A 304 58.58 -85.26 84.97
CA SER A 304 58.30 -83.84 85.19
C SER A 304 58.15 -83.01 83.91
N VAL A 305 58.64 -83.49 82.76
CA VAL A 305 58.67 -82.74 81.48
C VAL A 305 57.42 -83.00 80.60
N ARG A 306 56.69 -84.09 80.86
CA ARG A 306 55.46 -84.45 80.12
C ARG A 306 54.36 -83.38 80.15
N PRO A 307 54.07 -82.68 81.28
CA PRO A 307 53.05 -81.64 81.31
C PRO A 307 53.40 -80.45 80.40
N GLU A 308 54.67 -80.03 80.39
CA GLU A 308 55.14 -78.90 79.57
C GLU A 308 55.10 -79.23 78.08
N LEU A 309 55.41 -80.48 77.71
CA LEU A 309 55.29 -80.95 76.33
C LEU A 309 53.83 -80.93 75.84
N ASN A 310 52.89 -81.31 76.71
CA ASN A 310 51.46 -81.28 76.37
C ASN A 310 50.93 -79.85 76.25
N ALA A 311 51.47 -78.90 77.01
CA ALA A 311 51.13 -77.48 76.93
C ALA A 311 51.67 -76.78 75.67
N LEU A 312 52.61 -77.40 74.93
CA LEU A 312 53.07 -76.88 73.65
C LEU A 312 51.98 -77.04 72.59
N THR A 313 51.21 -75.96 72.38
CA THR A 313 50.24 -75.78 71.29
C THR A 313 50.63 -74.56 70.48
N VAL A 314 50.60 -74.69 69.15
CA VAL A 314 50.81 -73.55 68.23
C VAL A 314 49.45 -73.22 67.62
N ASP A 315 48.95 -72.01 67.87
CA ASP A 315 47.78 -71.49 67.16
C ASP A 315 48.23 -70.98 65.79
N THR A 316 47.68 -71.57 64.74
CA THR A 316 48.00 -71.26 63.34
C THR A 316 46.81 -70.66 62.59
N SER A 317 45.73 -70.29 63.29
CA SER A 317 44.52 -69.77 62.64
C SER A 317 44.68 -68.30 62.21
N ILE A 318 44.68 -68.06 60.89
CA ILE A 318 44.58 -66.72 60.31
C ILE A 318 43.11 -66.50 59.90
N ARG A 319 42.50 -65.38 60.32
CA ARG A 319 41.13 -65.02 59.92
C ARG A 319 41.16 -64.07 58.71
N THR A 320 40.58 -64.49 57.58
CA THR A 320 40.64 -63.77 56.29
C THR A 320 39.28 -63.41 55.69
N SER A 321 38.17 -63.63 56.39
CA SER A 321 36.81 -63.54 55.82
C SER A 321 36.45 -62.20 55.14
N SER A 322 37.02 -61.07 55.60
CA SER A 322 36.80 -59.76 54.97
C SER A 322 37.53 -59.57 53.63
N LEU A 323 38.57 -60.36 53.38
CA LEU A 323 39.35 -60.30 52.15
C LEU A 323 38.59 -60.98 51.00
N ASP A 324 37.90 -62.08 51.29
CA ASP A 324 37.11 -62.83 50.31
C ASP A 324 35.91 -61.99 49.80
N GLU A 325 35.24 -61.26 50.70
CA GLU A 325 34.17 -60.33 50.36
C GLU A 325 34.67 -59.19 49.47
N LEU A 326 35.82 -58.60 49.80
CA LEU A 326 36.44 -57.53 49.02
C LEU A 326 36.89 -58.04 47.64
N GLN A 327 37.50 -59.22 47.57
CA GLN A 327 37.91 -59.85 46.31
C GLN A 327 36.70 -60.15 45.43
N ALA A 328 35.59 -60.63 46.00
CA ALA A 328 34.35 -60.86 45.27
C ALA A 328 33.78 -59.56 44.68
N ALA A 329 33.70 -58.48 45.46
CA ALA A 329 33.21 -57.19 45.00
C ALA A 329 34.09 -56.60 43.86
N MET A 330 35.42 -56.71 43.97
CA MET A 330 36.32 -56.25 42.91
C MET A 330 36.20 -57.08 41.63
N ASN A 331 36.02 -58.40 41.77
CA ASN A 331 35.80 -59.28 40.63
C ASN A 331 34.48 -58.97 39.91
N GLU A 332 33.43 -58.57 40.63
CA GLU A 332 32.18 -58.11 40.01
C GLU A 332 32.36 -56.82 39.20
N ILE A 333 33.10 -55.83 39.71
CA ILE A 333 33.37 -54.58 38.99
C ILE A 333 34.22 -54.84 37.74
N ILE A 334 35.26 -55.67 37.84
CA ILE A 334 36.08 -56.05 36.69
C ILE A 334 35.25 -56.80 35.65
N LYS A 335 34.34 -57.68 36.10
CA LYS A 335 33.41 -58.41 35.23
C LYS A 335 32.40 -57.48 34.55
N ALA A 336 32.02 -56.37 35.19
CA ALA A 336 31.15 -55.35 34.59
C ALA A 336 31.83 -54.56 33.47
N ASP A 337 33.16 -54.67 33.32
CA ASP A 337 33.97 -54.04 32.27
C ASP A 337 33.67 -52.53 32.15
N LEU A 338 33.98 -51.80 33.22
CA LEU A 338 33.77 -50.36 33.30
C LEU A 338 34.43 -49.63 32.12
N LYS A 339 35.59 -50.11 31.67
CA LYS A 339 36.26 -49.63 30.47
C LYS A 339 35.42 -49.74 29.20
N SER A 340 34.73 -50.86 28.98
CA SER A 340 33.78 -51.02 27.88
C SER A 340 32.61 -50.04 27.99
N LYS A 341 32.07 -49.85 29.20
CA LYS A 341 31.00 -48.88 29.46
C LYS A 341 31.44 -47.43 29.21
N ILE A 342 32.65 -47.06 29.59
CA ILE A 342 33.24 -45.74 29.31
C ILE A 342 33.31 -45.49 27.80
N LYS A 343 33.76 -46.49 27.01
CA LYS A 343 33.79 -46.39 25.54
C LYS A 343 32.40 -46.24 24.93
N GLU A 344 31.44 -47.02 25.40
CA GLU A 344 30.04 -46.94 24.94
C GLU A 344 29.47 -45.52 25.17
N ILE A 345 29.75 -44.94 26.34
CA ILE A 345 29.33 -43.58 26.69
C ILE A 345 30.03 -42.52 25.80
N GLU A 346 31.33 -42.70 25.53
CA GLU A 346 32.09 -41.81 24.64
C GLU A 346 31.57 -41.86 23.20
N GLU A 347 31.22 -43.04 22.70
CA GLU A 347 30.61 -43.23 21.38
C GLU A 347 29.22 -42.59 21.30
N GLN A 348 28.38 -42.76 22.32
CA GLN A 348 27.08 -42.08 22.40
C GLN A 348 27.23 -40.56 22.42
N PHE A 349 28.21 -40.04 23.17
CA PHE A 349 28.49 -38.61 23.23
C PHE A 349 28.97 -38.05 21.88
N LYS A 350 29.82 -38.79 21.16
CA LYS A 350 30.25 -38.44 19.80
C LYS A 350 29.09 -38.48 18.79
N ASN A 351 28.09 -39.33 19.00
CA ASN A 351 26.92 -39.48 18.14
C ASN A 351 25.76 -38.52 18.45
N ILE A 352 25.91 -37.59 19.42
CA ILE A 352 24.89 -36.57 19.71
C ILE A 352 24.51 -35.76 18.45
N PRO A 353 25.45 -35.24 17.62
CA PRO A 353 25.09 -34.50 16.43
C PRO A 353 24.26 -35.30 15.42
N GLY A 354 24.60 -36.58 15.23
CA GLY A 354 23.84 -37.47 14.36
C GLY A 354 22.45 -37.79 14.88
N SER A 355 22.31 -37.97 16.21
CA SER A 355 21.03 -38.24 16.87
C SER A 355 20.10 -37.02 16.78
N VAL A 356 20.59 -35.83 17.12
CA VAL A 356 19.83 -34.58 17.00
C VAL A 356 19.45 -34.30 15.53
N ALA A 357 20.35 -34.57 14.58
CA ALA A 357 20.04 -34.46 13.15
C ALA A 357 18.93 -35.42 12.71
N ASN A 358 18.85 -36.61 13.30
CA ASN A 358 17.79 -37.57 13.00
C ASN A 358 16.46 -37.15 13.65
N ASP A 359 16.48 -36.71 14.91
CA ASP A 359 15.28 -36.27 15.64
C ASP A 359 14.66 -35.00 15.04
N THR A 360 15.50 -34.10 14.52
CA THR A 360 15.05 -32.86 13.86
C THR A 360 14.64 -33.05 12.40
N ARG A 361 14.89 -34.24 11.81
CA ARG A 361 14.67 -34.50 10.38
C ARG A 361 13.21 -34.30 9.96
N GLU A 362 12.26 -34.79 10.76
CA GLU A 362 10.83 -34.66 10.48
C GLU A 362 10.38 -33.20 10.54
N PHE A 363 10.87 -32.45 11.53
CA PHE A 363 10.60 -31.02 11.65
C PHE A 363 11.13 -30.24 10.45
N VAL A 364 12.40 -30.46 10.05
CA VAL A 364 12.99 -29.83 8.86
C VAL A 364 12.19 -30.16 7.60
N ARG A 365 11.81 -31.42 7.41
CA ARG A 365 10.99 -31.85 6.27
C ARG A 365 9.62 -31.17 6.26
N THR A 366 8.95 -31.08 7.41
CA THR A 366 7.64 -30.44 7.54
C THR A 366 7.72 -28.95 7.25
N SER A 367 8.70 -28.25 7.82
CA SER A 367 8.93 -26.82 7.57
C SER A 367 9.23 -26.53 6.10
N LYS A 368 10.06 -27.37 5.44
CA LYS A 368 10.30 -27.26 4.00
C LYS A 368 9.04 -27.49 3.16
N THR A 369 8.17 -28.40 3.58
CA THR A 369 6.89 -28.65 2.88
C THR A 369 5.96 -27.44 2.97
N GLN A 370 5.88 -26.78 4.14
CA GLN A 370 5.12 -25.55 4.31
C GLN A 370 5.68 -24.38 3.47
N LEU A 371 7.01 -24.26 3.37
CA LEU A 371 7.65 -23.28 2.51
C LEU A 371 7.30 -23.47 1.02
N GLU A 372 7.28 -24.72 0.54
CA GLU A 372 6.82 -25.03 -0.82
C GLU A 372 5.32 -24.77 -1.00
N GLU A 373 4.49 -24.97 0.02
CA GLU A 373 3.08 -24.59 -0.03
C GLU A 373 2.91 -23.08 -0.18
N ILE A 374 3.66 -22.28 0.59
CA ILE A 374 3.67 -20.81 0.48
C ILE A 374 4.08 -20.38 -0.93
N LYS A 375 5.14 -20.98 -1.48
CA LYS A 375 5.56 -20.76 -2.87
C LYS A 375 4.44 -21.05 -3.87
N GLY A 376 3.72 -22.15 -3.68
CA GLY A 376 2.54 -22.50 -4.46
C GLY A 376 1.38 -21.50 -4.32
N GLN A 377 1.15 -20.96 -3.13
CA GLN A 377 0.14 -19.92 -2.89
C GLN A 377 0.51 -18.60 -3.58
N ILE A 378 1.77 -18.19 -3.52
CA ILE A 378 2.28 -16.99 -4.24
C ILE A 378 2.04 -17.16 -5.74
N SER A 379 2.41 -18.30 -6.32
CA SER A 379 2.15 -18.60 -7.73
C SER A 379 0.67 -18.52 -8.08
N LYS A 380 -0.23 -19.05 -7.23
CA LYS A 380 -1.69 -18.96 -7.41
C LYS A 380 -2.23 -17.53 -7.36
N VAL A 381 -1.64 -16.64 -6.55
CA VAL A 381 -2.04 -15.23 -6.51
C VAL A 381 -1.62 -14.54 -7.82
N THR A 382 -0.39 -14.77 -8.29
CA THR A 382 0.11 -14.21 -9.54
C THR A 382 -0.73 -14.64 -10.74
N THR A 383 -1.13 -15.91 -10.83
CA THR A 383 -1.96 -16.41 -11.95
C THR A 383 -3.40 -15.90 -11.92
N LYS A 384 -3.90 -15.46 -10.75
CA LYS A 384 -5.22 -14.83 -10.62
C LYS A 384 -5.23 -13.36 -11.02
N LEU A 385 -4.06 -12.71 -11.07
CA LEU A 385 -3.98 -11.33 -11.53
C LEU A 385 -4.19 -11.31 -13.06
N PRO A 386 -5.13 -10.50 -13.58
CA PRO A 386 -5.41 -10.42 -15.01
C PRO A 386 -4.33 -9.62 -15.75
N LEU A 387 -3.07 -10.03 -15.64
CA LEU A 387 -1.92 -9.35 -16.23
C LEU A 387 -1.97 -9.36 -17.76
N SER A 388 -2.61 -10.36 -18.38
CA SER A 388 -2.83 -10.38 -19.84
C SER A 388 -3.83 -9.32 -20.30
N GLY A 389 -4.85 -9.02 -19.49
CA GLY A 389 -5.83 -7.97 -19.80
C GLY A 389 -5.22 -6.56 -19.80
N LEU A 390 -4.07 -6.37 -19.14
CA LEU A 390 -3.33 -5.12 -19.19
C LEU A 390 -2.80 -4.81 -20.60
N ASN A 391 -2.42 -5.82 -21.38
CA ASN A 391 -2.01 -5.63 -22.77
C ASN A 391 -3.17 -5.18 -23.66
N ASP A 392 -4.38 -5.69 -23.41
CA ASP A 392 -5.58 -5.23 -24.12
C ASP A 392 -5.86 -3.76 -23.81
N VAL A 393 -5.67 -3.34 -22.55
CA VAL A 393 -5.80 -1.92 -22.17
C VAL A 393 -4.70 -1.07 -22.83
N LEU A 394 -3.46 -1.53 -22.91
CA LEU A 394 -2.39 -0.83 -23.64
C LEU A 394 -2.75 -0.65 -25.12
N ASN A 395 -3.25 -1.69 -25.77
CA ASN A 395 -3.70 -1.61 -27.17
C ASN A 395 -4.85 -0.60 -27.34
N GLN A 396 -5.81 -0.58 -26.41
CA GLN A 396 -6.87 0.42 -26.42
C GLN A 396 -6.32 1.84 -26.22
N LEU A 397 -5.31 2.00 -25.35
CA LEU A 397 -4.66 3.28 -25.11
C LEU A 397 -3.92 3.78 -26.35
N GLU A 398 -3.23 2.89 -27.08
CA GLU A 398 -2.58 3.21 -28.36
C GLU A 398 -3.61 3.63 -29.41
N MET A 399 -4.77 2.94 -29.48
CA MET A 399 -5.86 3.34 -30.37
C MET A 399 -6.43 4.73 -30.02
N VAL A 400 -6.59 5.02 -28.72
CA VAL A 400 -7.05 6.32 -28.24
C VAL A 400 -6.01 7.39 -28.56
N GLN A 401 -4.73 7.13 -28.34
CA GLN A 401 -3.63 8.03 -28.67
C GLN A 401 -3.61 8.34 -30.17
N GLY A 402 -3.67 7.31 -31.02
CA GLY A 402 -3.74 7.49 -32.48
C GLY A 402 -4.98 8.27 -32.92
N SER A 403 -6.12 8.08 -32.24
CA SER A 403 -7.32 8.88 -32.49
C SER A 403 -7.12 10.34 -32.10
N ILE A 404 -6.54 10.61 -30.93
CA ILE A 404 -6.23 11.98 -30.49
C ILE A 404 -5.30 12.66 -31.48
N ASP A 405 -4.22 12.01 -31.90
CA ASP A 405 -3.26 12.59 -32.85
C ASP A 405 -3.91 12.87 -34.22
N THR A 406 -4.85 12.02 -34.66
CA THR A 406 -5.59 12.20 -35.90
C THR A 406 -6.58 13.37 -35.82
N TYR A 407 -7.32 13.50 -34.72
CA TYR A 407 -8.35 14.54 -34.55
C TYR A 407 -7.81 15.88 -34.03
N THR A 408 -6.64 15.90 -33.41
CA THR A 408 -5.99 17.12 -32.90
C THR A 408 -5.95 18.26 -33.92
N PRO A 409 -5.44 18.07 -35.16
CA PRO A 409 -5.40 19.16 -36.16
C PRO A 409 -6.81 19.64 -36.57
N GLU A 410 -7.80 18.76 -36.58
CA GLU A 410 -9.18 19.12 -36.90
C GLU A 410 -9.81 19.96 -35.78
N VAL A 411 -9.56 19.58 -34.53
CA VAL A 411 -10.00 20.31 -33.33
C VAL A 411 -9.33 21.68 -33.28
N GLU A 412 -8.02 21.77 -33.52
CA GLU A 412 -7.29 23.04 -33.55
C GLU A 412 -7.84 23.99 -34.64
N ASN A 413 -8.14 23.47 -35.83
CA ASN A 413 -8.73 24.28 -36.90
C ASN A 413 -10.16 24.73 -36.57
N ALA A 414 -11.00 23.81 -36.07
CA ALA A 414 -12.36 24.14 -35.63
C ALA A 414 -12.36 25.18 -34.50
N GLU A 415 -11.41 25.04 -33.57
CA GLU A 415 -11.20 25.97 -32.46
C GLU A 415 -10.73 27.34 -32.95
N TYR A 416 -9.82 27.38 -33.93
CA TYR A 416 -9.39 28.63 -34.55
C TYR A 416 -10.56 29.37 -35.22
N ILE A 417 -11.43 28.65 -35.94
CA ILE A 417 -12.64 29.22 -36.54
C ILE A 417 -13.58 29.74 -35.44
N ARG A 418 -13.84 28.94 -34.40
CA ARG A 418 -14.68 29.32 -33.26
C ARG A 418 -14.16 30.58 -32.58
N TRP A 419 -12.85 30.65 -32.30
CA TRP A 419 -12.20 31.80 -31.69
C TRP A 419 -12.36 33.06 -32.55
N CYS A 420 -12.15 32.98 -33.87
CA CYS A 420 -12.35 34.09 -34.81
C CYS A 420 -13.80 34.60 -34.84
N VAL A 421 -14.77 33.69 -34.87
CA VAL A 421 -16.21 34.04 -34.85
C VAL A 421 -16.56 34.73 -33.53
N CYS A 422 -16.16 34.16 -32.39
CA CYS A 422 -16.40 34.77 -31.07
C CYS A 422 -15.70 36.13 -30.93
N LEU A 423 -14.47 36.28 -31.45
CA LEU A 423 -13.75 37.55 -31.46
C LEU A 423 -14.51 38.62 -32.25
N THR A 424 -15.03 38.24 -33.42
CA THR A 424 -15.85 39.14 -34.26
C THR A 424 -17.10 39.60 -33.51
N LEU A 425 -17.81 38.68 -32.85
CA LEU A 425 -18.98 39.01 -32.04
C LEU A 425 -18.62 39.93 -30.85
N CYS A 426 -17.48 39.72 -30.20
CA CYS A 426 -16.99 40.59 -29.13
C CYS A 426 -16.73 42.02 -29.65
N CYS A 427 -16.12 42.15 -30.83
CA CYS A 427 -15.86 43.44 -31.49
C CYS A 427 -17.16 44.17 -31.87
N VAL A 428 -18.20 43.45 -32.34
CA VAL A 428 -19.51 44.05 -32.64
C VAL A 428 -20.14 44.65 -31.38
N VAL A 429 -20.11 43.94 -30.25
CA VAL A 429 -20.63 44.45 -28.98
C VAL A 429 -19.78 45.61 -28.46
N LEU A 430 -18.45 45.54 -28.59
CA LEU A 430 -17.54 46.62 -28.21
C LEU A 430 -17.81 47.90 -29.02
N TRP A 431 -18.10 47.76 -30.32
CA TRP A 431 -18.46 48.89 -31.17
C TRP A 431 -19.71 49.63 -30.66
N VAL A 432 -20.73 48.88 -30.20
CA VAL A 432 -21.93 49.47 -29.58
C VAL A 432 -21.59 50.23 -28.29
N VAL A 433 -20.70 49.67 -27.46
CA VAL A 433 -20.22 50.32 -26.24
C VAL A 433 -19.48 51.62 -26.55
N LEU A 434 -18.57 51.60 -27.54
CA LEU A 434 -17.84 52.79 -27.98
C LEU A 434 -18.80 53.88 -28.49
N CYS A 435 -19.80 53.50 -29.29
CA CYS A 435 -20.85 54.42 -29.74
C CYS A 435 -21.60 55.04 -28.54
N ASN A 436 -21.97 54.24 -27.53
CA ASN A 436 -22.62 54.75 -26.32
C ASN A 436 -21.72 55.69 -25.50
N ILE A 437 -20.43 55.37 -25.34
CA ILE A 437 -19.47 56.23 -24.62
C ILE A 437 -19.30 57.56 -25.35
N LEU A 438 -19.09 57.53 -26.67
CA LEU A 438 -18.99 58.74 -27.49
C LEU A 438 -20.27 59.57 -27.42
N ALA A 439 -21.44 58.92 -27.44
CA ALA A 439 -22.71 59.60 -27.29
C ALA A 439 -22.91 60.24 -25.90
N LEU A 440 -22.51 59.55 -24.83
CA LEU A 440 -22.51 60.05 -23.45
C LEU A 440 -21.47 61.16 -23.20
N ALA A 441 -20.37 61.19 -23.95
CA ALA A 441 -19.38 62.26 -23.85
C ALA A 441 -19.81 63.50 -24.65
N LEU A 442 -20.18 63.33 -25.92
CA LEU A 442 -20.52 64.42 -26.83
C LEU A 442 -21.88 65.05 -26.51
N GLY A 443 -22.80 64.30 -25.89
CA GLY A 443 -24.13 64.78 -25.51
C GLY A 443 -24.09 65.98 -24.55
N PRO A 444 -23.46 65.88 -23.36
CA PRO A 444 -23.30 66.99 -22.42
C PRO A 444 -22.37 68.09 -22.95
N LEU A 445 -21.25 67.73 -23.60
CA LEU A 445 -20.28 68.71 -24.13
C LEU A 445 -20.87 69.61 -25.21
N GLY A 446 -21.79 69.08 -26.03
CA GLY A 446 -22.48 69.84 -27.07
C GLY A 446 -23.75 70.57 -26.61
N LEU A 447 -24.13 70.44 -25.34
CA LEU A 447 -25.42 70.91 -24.83
C LEU A 447 -25.41 72.43 -24.59
N LYS A 448 -26.13 73.18 -25.43
CA LYS A 448 -26.44 74.60 -25.19
C LYS A 448 -27.86 74.72 -24.61
N PRO A 449 -28.03 75.11 -23.33
CA PRO A 449 -29.31 74.97 -22.60
C PRO A 449 -30.44 75.90 -23.09
N LYS A 450 -30.14 76.98 -23.82
CA LYS A 450 -31.11 77.99 -24.27
C LYS A 450 -31.32 78.04 -25.79
N VAL A 451 -30.95 76.97 -26.51
CA VAL A 451 -31.00 76.94 -27.99
C VAL A 451 -32.06 75.96 -28.47
N GLU A 452 -32.85 76.37 -29.47
CA GLU A 452 -33.87 75.51 -30.08
C GLU A 452 -33.27 74.23 -30.69
N PRO A 453 -34.03 73.12 -30.74
CA PRO A 453 -33.54 71.83 -31.26
C PRO A 453 -32.96 71.89 -32.68
N THR A 454 -33.42 72.83 -33.51
CA THR A 454 -32.99 73.09 -34.89
C THR A 454 -31.65 73.84 -34.99
N LYS A 455 -31.16 74.43 -33.90
CA LYS A 455 -29.90 75.21 -33.84
C LYS A 455 -28.83 74.56 -32.94
N ARG A 456 -28.92 73.25 -32.71
CA ARG A 456 -27.96 72.50 -31.87
C ARG A 456 -26.53 72.56 -32.43
N SER A 457 -25.54 72.48 -31.53
CA SER A 457 -24.13 72.35 -31.91
C SER A 457 -23.89 71.08 -32.72
N SER A 458 -22.98 71.13 -33.70
CA SER A 458 -22.53 69.96 -34.47
C SER A 458 -22.11 68.80 -33.56
N THR A 459 -21.44 69.11 -32.44
CA THR A 459 -21.05 68.14 -31.40
C THR A 459 -22.24 67.40 -30.78
N SER A 460 -23.33 68.12 -30.50
CA SER A 460 -24.55 67.51 -29.92
C SER A 460 -25.31 66.69 -30.96
N ASN A 461 -25.28 67.09 -32.24
CA ASN A 461 -25.88 66.31 -33.33
C ASN A 461 -25.10 65.00 -33.53
N CYS A 462 -23.77 65.07 -33.53
CA CYS A 462 -22.89 63.91 -33.61
C CYS A 462 -23.14 62.91 -32.47
N GLY A 463 -23.25 63.37 -31.22
CA GLY A 463 -23.61 62.52 -30.09
C GLY A 463 -25.00 61.87 -30.22
N GLY A 464 -25.97 62.58 -30.80
CA GLY A 464 -27.29 62.02 -31.11
C GLY A 464 -27.24 60.93 -32.19
N THR A 465 -26.42 61.11 -33.22
CA THR A 465 -26.22 60.11 -34.28
C THR A 465 -25.59 58.83 -33.73
N PHE A 466 -24.55 58.93 -32.89
CA PHE A 466 -23.96 57.75 -32.23
C PHE A 466 -24.96 57.01 -31.34
N PHE A 467 -25.84 57.73 -30.62
CA PHE A 467 -26.91 57.08 -29.85
C PHE A 467 -27.94 56.37 -30.74
N MET A 468 -28.27 56.94 -31.90
CA MET A 468 -29.19 56.29 -32.84
C MET A 468 -28.55 55.00 -33.40
N ILE A 469 -27.27 55.03 -33.77
CA ILE A 469 -26.54 53.84 -34.24
C ILE A 469 -26.51 52.75 -33.15
N ALA A 470 -26.18 53.11 -31.90
CA ALA A 470 -26.22 52.17 -30.78
C ALA A 470 -27.66 51.65 -30.54
N GLY A 471 -28.67 52.51 -30.69
CA GLY A 471 -30.08 52.13 -30.63
C GLY A 471 -30.50 51.13 -31.72
N PHE A 472 -29.95 51.23 -32.93
CA PHE A 472 -30.22 50.25 -34.00
C PHE A 472 -29.63 48.88 -33.68
N SER A 473 -28.53 48.80 -32.92
CA SER A 473 -27.96 47.52 -32.49
C SER A 473 -28.92 46.71 -31.59
N PHE A 474 -29.83 47.39 -30.90
CA PHE A 474 -30.89 46.77 -30.11
C PHE A 474 -31.89 45.98 -30.96
N LEU A 475 -32.07 46.34 -32.24
CA LEU A 475 -32.92 45.56 -33.17
C LEU A 475 -32.29 44.23 -33.58
N ILE A 476 -30.99 44.06 -33.36
CA ILE A 476 -30.21 42.86 -33.69
C ILE A 476 -29.94 42.03 -32.42
N SER A 477 -30.27 42.55 -31.23
CA SER A 477 -29.97 41.89 -29.94
C SER A 477 -30.67 40.53 -29.77
N TRP A 478 -31.83 40.33 -30.40
CA TRP A 478 -32.54 39.06 -30.35
C TRP A 478 -31.75 37.91 -31.00
N LEU A 479 -30.94 38.20 -32.04
CA LEU A 479 -30.03 37.22 -32.66
C LEU A 479 -28.90 36.82 -31.70
N PHE A 480 -28.35 37.78 -30.96
CA PHE A 480 -27.36 37.50 -29.92
C PHE A 480 -27.98 36.66 -28.78
N MET A 481 -29.20 36.98 -28.37
CA MET A 481 -29.90 36.19 -27.35
C MET A 481 -30.19 34.76 -27.83
N LEU A 482 -30.56 34.58 -29.11
CA LEU A 482 -30.72 33.26 -29.71
C LEU A 482 -29.42 32.44 -29.64
N LEU A 483 -28.29 33.05 -30.01
CA LEU A 483 -26.98 32.40 -29.93
C LEU A 483 -26.62 32.03 -28.48
N VAL A 484 -26.81 32.95 -27.52
CA VAL A 484 -26.56 32.69 -26.10
C VAL A 484 -27.44 31.56 -25.58
N LEU A 485 -28.73 31.53 -25.97
CA LEU A 485 -29.65 30.47 -25.55
C LEU A 485 -29.20 29.09 -26.05
N ILE A 486 -28.80 28.99 -27.32
CA ILE A 486 -28.32 27.73 -27.90
C ILE A 486 -27.05 27.26 -27.17
N LEU A 487 -26.06 28.14 -27.00
CA LEU A 487 -24.82 27.80 -26.30
C LEU A 487 -25.06 27.45 -24.84
N PHE A 488 -25.98 28.13 -24.16
CA PHE A 488 -26.34 27.85 -22.77
C PHE A 488 -27.00 26.48 -22.62
N LEU A 489 -27.94 26.13 -23.49
CA LEU A 489 -28.61 24.83 -23.42
C LEU A 489 -27.65 23.68 -23.73
N ILE A 490 -26.82 23.82 -24.76
CA ILE A 490 -25.85 22.77 -25.12
C ILE A 490 -24.74 22.68 -24.07
N GLY A 491 -24.07 23.79 -23.77
CA GLY A 491 -22.92 23.82 -22.86
C GLY A 491 -23.31 23.56 -21.40
N GLY A 492 -24.45 24.08 -20.95
CA GLY A 492 -24.95 23.87 -19.59
C GLY A 492 -25.35 22.42 -19.33
N ASN A 493 -26.02 21.77 -20.28
CA ASN A 493 -26.35 20.35 -20.17
C ASN A 493 -25.10 19.46 -20.30
N ALA A 494 -24.19 19.76 -21.24
CA ALA A 494 -22.92 19.03 -21.35
C ALA A 494 -22.12 19.10 -20.04
N TYR A 495 -22.03 20.28 -19.42
CA TYR A 495 -21.36 20.42 -18.13
C TYR A 495 -22.06 19.61 -17.03
N THR A 496 -23.40 19.72 -16.93
CA THR A 496 -24.17 19.17 -15.81
C THR A 496 -24.33 17.65 -15.89
N LEU A 497 -24.52 17.10 -17.09
CA LEU A 497 -24.77 15.67 -17.31
C LEU A 497 -23.49 14.87 -17.54
N MET A 498 -22.43 15.47 -18.09
CA MET A 498 -21.19 14.76 -18.46
C MET A 498 -20.00 15.22 -17.63
N CYS A 499 -19.62 16.51 -17.69
CA CYS A 499 -18.37 16.94 -17.05
C CYS A 499 -18.38 16.83 -15.52
N LYS A 500 -19.48 17.22 -14.89
CA LYS A 500 -19.64 17.15 -13.43
C LYS A 500 -19.67 15.70 -12.95
N THR A 501 -20.47 14.86 -13.60
CA THR A 501 -20.68 13.46 -13.25
C THR A 501 -19.45 12.61 -13.49
N TRP A 502 -18.68 12.91 -14.53
CA TRP A 502 -17.36 12.33 -14.79
C TRP A 502 -16.37 12.67 -13.68
N ARG A 503 -16.32 13.96 -13.28
CA ARG A 503 -15.44 14.42 -12.19
C ARG A 503 -15.79 13.78 -10.85
N ASP A 504 -17.09 13.67 -10.55
CA ASP A 504 -17.58 13.12 -9.29
C ASP A 504 -17.57 11.57 -9.27
N GLY A 505 -17.21 10.95 -10.39
CA GLY A 505 -17.14 9.49 -10.55
C GLY A 505 -18.51 8.81 -10.53
N GLU A 506 -19.59 9.56 -10.75
CA GLU A 506 -20.97 9.04 -10.78
C GLU A 506 -21.22 8.20 -12.03
N LEU A 507 -20.54 8.48 -13.14
CA LEU A 507 -20.63 7.69 -14.38
C LEU A 507 -19.93 6.32 -14.32
N LEU A 508 -19.09 6.10 -13.30
CA LEU A 508 -18.26 4.89 -13.16
C LEU A 508 -18.80 3.92 -12.09
N LYS A 509 -19.92 4.27 -11.44
CA LYS A 509 -20.68 3.37 -10.56
C LYS A 509 -21.66 2.56 -11.38
#